data_AF-A0A6I1ZL10-F1
#
_entry.id   AF-A0A6I1ZL10-F1
#
_cell.length_a   1.000
_cell.length_b   1.000
_cell.length_c   1.000
_cell.angle_alpha   90.00
_cell.angle_beta   90.00
_cell.angle_gamma   90.00
#
_symmetry.space_group_name_H-M   'P 1'
#
loop_
_entity.id
_entity.type
_entity.pdbx_description
1 polymer ?
#
loop_
_entity_poly.entity_id
_entity_poly.type
_entity_poly.pdbx_seq_one_letter_code
_entity_poly.pdbx_strand_id
1 'polypeptide(L)' 'FIFCSVLKGDASKLQQRLQQRGILIRYFNLPRLQNSIRISVGKPEDTDTLVKALQELGEEING' A
#
# COMPACT_ATOMS: atom_id res chain seq x y z
N PHE A 1 -11.34 -5.42 -5.69
CA PHE A 1 -10.19 -5.19 -4.77
C PHE A 1 -8.98 -5.91 -5.33
N ILE A 2 -7.78 -5.49 -4.96
CA ILE A 2 -6.52 -6.10 -5.36
C ILE A 2 -5.78 -6.50 -4.08
N PHE A 3 -5.26 -7.72 -4.04
CA PHE A 3 -4.41 -8.20 -2.96
C PHE A 3 -2.97 -8.24 -3.46
N CYS A 4 -2.07 -7.60 -2.72
CA CYS A 4 -0.66 -7.47 -3.09
C CYS A 4 0.23 -7.87 -1.91
N SER A 5 1.29 -8.62 -2.21
CA SER A 5 2.38 -8.82 -1.28
C SER A 5 3.40 -7.69 -1.43
N VAL A 6 3.87 -7.15 -0.30
CA VAL A 6 4.94 -6.16 -0.26
C VAL A 6 6.27 -6.93 -0.34
N LEU A 7 7.02 -6.73 -1.42
CA LEU A 7 8.27 -7.47 -1.67
C LEU A 7 9.47 -6.84 -0.95
N LYS A 8 9.46 -5.52 -0.77
CA LYS A 8 10.52 -4.77 -0.09
C LYS A 8 9.90 -3.82 0.93
N GLY A 9 10.46 -3.80 2.14
CA GLY A 9 9.93 -3.03 3.26
C GLY A 9 8.80 -3.73 4.00
N ASP A 10 8.16 -2.97 4.91
CA ASP A 10 7.13 -3.47 5.83
C ASP A 10 5.75 -2.93 5.44
N ALA A 11 4.79 -3.82 5.21
CA ALA A 11 3.42 -3.51 4.82
C ALA A 11 2.67 -2.68 5.88
N SER A 12 3.01 -2.80 7.15
CA SER A 12 2.45 -1.97 8.22
C SER A 12 2.93 -0.52 8.10
N LYS A 13 4.23 -0.30 7.83
CA LYS A 13 4.80 1.03 7.59
C LYS A 13 4.24 1.64 6.31
N LEU A 14 4.09 0.84 5.26
CA LEU A 14 3.47 1.26 4.01
C LEU A 14 2.03 1.73 4.24
N GLN A 15 1.25 0.96 5.01
CA GLN A 15 -0.12 1.33 5.37
C GLN A 15 -0.17 2.64 6.17
N GLN A 16 0.73 2.83 7.15
CA GLN A 16 0.82 4.09 7.89
C GLN A 16 1.17 5.29 7.01
N ARG A 17 2.15 5.15 6.11
CA ARG A 17 2.57 6.21 5.18
C ARG A 17 1.45 6.59 4.20
N LEU A 18 0.74 5.60 3.67
CA LEU A 18 -0.42 5.84 2.81
C LEU A 18 -1.56 6.51 3.59
N GLN A 19 -1.81 6.09 4.84
CA GLN A 19 -2.82 6.70 5.69
C GLN A 19 -2.52 8.18 6.00
N GLN A 20 -1.25 8.54 6.21
CA GLN A 20 -0.81 9.93 6.38
C GLN A 20 -1.07 10.79 5.13
N ARG A 21 -1.11 10.17 3.95
CA ARG A 21 -1.45 10.80 2.66
C ARG A 21 -2.97 10.79 2.38
N GLY A 22 -3.80 10.37 3.34
CA GLY A 22 -5.26 10.27 3.19
C GLY A 22 -5.74 9.00 2.49
N ILE A 23 -4.83 8.05 2.21
CA ILE A 23 -5.14 6.82 1.45
C ILE A 23 -5.27 5.66 2.42
N LEU A 24 -6.51 5.19 2.62
CA LEU A 24 -6.78 4.08 3.53
C LEU A 24 -6.72 2.72 2.82
N ILE A 25 -5.74 1.90 3.17
CA ILE A 25 -5.63 0.50 2.72
C ILE A 25 -5.74 -0.48 3.89
N ARG A 26 -6.14 -1.73 3.59
CA ARG A 26 -6.19 -2.81 4.59
C ARG A 26 -4.87 -3.57 4.59
N TYR A 27 -4.19 -3.58 5.73
CA TYR A 27 -3.06 -4.47 5.99
C TYR A 27 -3.53 -5.70 6.77
N PHE A 28 -2.93 -6.86 6.52
CA PHE A 28 -3.19 -8.09 7.28
C PHE A 28 -1.99 -8.45 8.17
N ASN A 29 -2.21 -8.40 9.48
CA ASN A 29 -1.26 -8.90 10.47
C ASN A 29 -1.56 -10.38 10.82
N LEU A 30 -1.52 -11.26 9.81
CA LEU A 30 -1.74 -12.70 9.99
C LEU A 30 -0.47 -13.46 9.61
N PRO A 31 -0.03 -14.47 10.37
CA PRO A 31 1.21 -15.22 10.11
C PRO A 31 1.33 -15.78 8.68
N ARG A 32 0.20 -16.14 8.06
CA ARG A 32 0.15 -16.69 6.69
C ARG A 32 0.02 -15.63 5.59
N LEU A 33 -0.30 -14.39 5.96
CA LEU A 33 -0.48 -13.24 5.05
C LEU A 33 0.46 -12.10 5.45
N GLN A 34 1.58 -12.44 6.09
CA GLN A 34 2.56 -11.46 6.53
C GLN A 34 3.00 -10.63 5.33
N ASN A 35 3.20 -9.34 5.59
CA ASN A 35 3.62 -8.37 4.59
C ASN A 35 2.68 -8.19 3.39
N SER A 36 1.37 -8.42 3.56
CA SER A 36 0.41 -8.25 2.48
C SER A 36 -0.62 -7.15 2.76
N ILE A 37 -1.04 -6.49 1.68
CA ILE A 37 -2.04 -5.42 1.68
C ILE A 37 -3.19 -5.74 0.73
N ARG A 38 -4.36 -5.20 1.05
CA ARG A 38 -5.54 -5.21 0.19
C ARG A 38 -5.96 -3.78 -0.09
N ILE A 39 -6.06 -3.51 -1.38
CA ILE A 39 -6.49 -2.25 -1.94
C ILE A 39 -7.92 -2.43 -2.47
N SER A 40 -8.84 -1.58 -2.04
CA SER A 40 -10.14 -1.48 -2.69
C SER A 40 -10.00 -0.58 -3.91
N VAL A 41 -10.46 -1.04 -5.07
CA VAL A 41 -10.47 -0.24 -6.30
C VAL A 41 -11.80 0.47 -6.33
N GLY A 42 -11.77 1.80 -6.23
CA GLY A 42 -12.93 2.68 -6.26
C GLY A 42 -13.05 3.36 -7.61
N LYS A 43 -12.94 4.69 -7.63
CA LYS A 43 -12.90 5.47 -8.86
C LYS A 43 -11.52 5.38 -9.53
N PRO A 44 -11.43 5.66 -10.84
CA PRO A 44 -10.13 5.79 -11.53
C PRO A 44 -9.20 6.79 -10.84
N GLU A 45 -9.72 7.96 -10.44
CA GLU A 45 -8.99 9.02 -9.76
C GLU A 45 -8.35 8.57 -8.43
N ASP A 46 -9.07 7.76 -7.65
CA ASP A 46 -8.56 7.20 -6.39
C ASP A 46 -7.41 6.21 -6.66
N THR A 47 -7.54 5.45 -7.75
CA THR A 47 -6.54 4.46 -8.17
C THR A 47 -5.27 5.14 -8.66
N ASP A 48 -5.40 6.21 -9.46
CA ASP A 48 -4.26 6.99 -9.93
C ASP A 48 -3.50 7.64 -8.78
N THR A 49 -4.23 8.20 -7.80
CA THR A 49 -3.64 8.78 -6.59
C THR A 49 -2.88 7.74 -5.77
N LEU A 50 -3.46 6.54 -5.62
CA LEU A 50 -2.80 5.43 -4.94
C LEU A 50 -1.53 4.97 -5.66
N VAL A 51 -1.60 4.79 -6.98
CA VAL A 51 -0.45 4.35 -7.79
C VAL A 51 0.69 5.36 -7.68
N LYS A 52 0.39 6.66 -7.78
CA LYS A 52 1.38 7.72 -7.60
C LYS A 52 2.03 7.67 -6.21
N ALA A 53 1.23 7.55 -5.15
CA ALA A 53 1.75 7.47 -3.79
C ALA A 53 2.63 6.22 -3.58
N LEU A 54 2.28 5.08 -4.18
CA LEU A 54 3.08 3.86 -4.14
C LEU A 54 4.40 4.00 -4.91
N GLN A 55 4.42 4.70 -6.04
CA GLN A 55 5.63 4.99 -6.80
C GLN A 55 6.60 5.86 -6.00
N GLU A 56 6.12 6.98 -5.45
CA GLU A 56 6.95 7.89 -4.64
C GLU A 56 7.55 7.17 -3.41
N LEU A 57 6.74 6.38 -2.70
CA LEU A 57 7.23 5.57 -1.58
C LEU A 57 8.20 4.46 -2.03
N GLY A 58 7.98 3.90 -3.23
CA GLY A 58 8.87 2.90 -3.82
C GLY A 58 10.24 3.49 -4.17
N GLU A 59 10.30 4.70 -4.70
CA GLU A 59 11.55 5.43 -4.96
C GLU A 59 12.28 5.76 -3.66
N GLU A 60 11.58 6.24 -2.62
CA GLU A 60 12.17 6.49 -1.28
C GLU A 60 12.80 5.23 -0.66
N ILE A 61 12.25 4.05 -0.92
CA ILE A 61 12.72 2.77 -0.34
C ILE A 61 13.85 2.13 -1.16
N ASN A 62 13.91 2.38 -2.47
CA ASN A 62 14.92 1.80 -3.36
C ASN A 62 16.13 2.73 -3.60
N GLY A 63 16.00 4.02 -3.28
CA GLY A 63 17.09 5.00 -3.33
C GLY A 63 18.10 4.87 -2.20
#